data_AF-A0A7X8EVH7-F1
#
_entry.id   AF-A0A7X8EVH7-F1
#
_cell.length_a   1.000
_cell.length_b   1.000
_cell.length_c   1.000
_cell.angle_alpha   90.00
_cell.angle_beta   90.00
_cell.angle_gamma   90.00
#
_symmetry.space_group_name_H-M   'P 1'
#
loop_
_entity.id
_entity.type
_entity.pdbx_description
1 polymer ?
#
loop_
_entity_poly.entity_id
_entity_poly.type
_entity_poly.pdbx_seq_one_letter_code
_entity_poly.pdbx_strand_id
1 'polypeptide(L)'
;MIILRVNKKCRQAAWIVMCILVSFLTSCNFHGGQSQKGEGEPVNNSDKNQAEDSDKPVEQGKEDTSGSVILDEIAKEDTPNEQGETATGKDSKNKDSKTKPTNYAKKVNPFASWGNNEAMNQYWTKLRNVAQSASAYYMGYAEQAGLLSKGGKMYHSKSGEYVGIQYLCKNAGMDIQLIDFSCDVLLIKGSDLAAFSGAEVPSGARGFGVFTAARQPSGSKIMMSSPEGSVGMISEEDYRELLKGYSQQHGKVNELSSAGGEYQRILNFLRVYDGRYDQYFVRGIMADSKYAVVTLSSQGNPLNLKQYILVNNNNFWEVV
;
A
#
# COMPACT_ATOMS: atom_id res chain seq x y z
N MET A 1 23.78 23.24 51.01
CA MET A 1 23.44 24.13 49.88
C MET A 1 23.80 23.41 48.59
N ILE A 2 22.83 22.67 48.01
CA ILE A 2 23.01 21.94 46.75
C ILE A 2 22.27 22.75 45.69
N ILE A 3 23.02 23.35 44.77
CA ILE A 3 22.47 24.10 43.64
C ILE A 3 22.20 23.10 42.51
N LEU A 4 20.94 22.68 42.37
CA LEU A 4 20.48 21.95 41.19
C LEU A 4 20.35 22.92 40.01
N ARG A 5 21.23 22.80 39.01
CA ARG A 5 21.05 23.44 37.70
C ARG A 5 19.92 22.72 36.95
N VAL A 6 18.72 23.30 37.02
CA VAL A 6 17.58 22.85 36.20
C VAL A 6 17.73 23.42 34.79
N ASN A 7 17.70 22.52 33.81
CA ASN A 7 17.83 22.79 32.38
C ASN A 7 16.64 23.62 31.84
N LYS A 8 16.91 24.70 31.10
CA LYS A 8 15.90 25.67 30.63
C LYS A 8 14.78 25.04 29.78
N LYS A 9 15.01 23.88 29.15
CA LYS A 9 13.99 23.16 28.35
C LYS A 9 12.89 22.52 29.20
N CYS A 10 13.15 22.15 30.46
CA CYS A 10 12.13 21.58 31.34
C CYS A 10 11.15 22.64 31.89
N ARG A 11 11.53 23.92 31.92
CA ARG A 11 10.63 25.00 32.37
C ARG A 11 9.52 25.29 31.37
N GLN A 12 9.75 25.13 30.07
CA GLN A 12 8.69 25.37 29.07
C GLN A 12 7.67 24.23 29.01
N ALA A 13 8.11 22.97 29.17
CA ALA A 13 7.20 21.83 29.25
C ALA A 13 6.31 21.89 30.51
N ALA A 14 6.85 22.31 31.66
CA ALA A 14 6.07 22.44 32.89
C ALA A 14 5.01 23.55 32.83
N TRP A 15 5.27 24.64 32.11
CA TRP A 15 4.29 25.72 31.91
C TRP A 15 3.15 25.31 30.97
N ILE A 16 3.44 24.57 29.90
CA ILE A 16 2.41 24.10 28.96
C ILE A 16 1.47 23.08 29.62
N VAL A 17 2.01 22.19 30.47
CA VAL A 17 1.19 21.21 31.21
C VAL A 17 0.32 21.87 32.29
N MET A 18 0.81 22.93 32.96
CA MET A 18 0.01 23.70 33.91
C MET A 18 -1.13 24.48 33.23
N CYS A 19 -0.92 25.04 32.03
CA CYS A 19 -1.98 25.73 31.30
C CYS A 19 -3.12 24.80 30.85
N ILE A 20 -2.81 23.56 30.48
CA ILE A 20 -3.82 22.57 30.07
C ILE A 20 -4.64 22.10 31.28
N LEU A 21 -4.05 21.99 32.47
CA LEU A 21 -4.76 21.58 33.69
C LEU A 21 -5.71 22.66 34.25
N VAL A 22 -5.42 23.94 34.02
CA VAL A 22 -6.32 25.04 34.46
C VAL A 22 -7.56 25.16 33.57
N SER A 23 -7.50 24.75 32.30
CA SER A 23 -8.65 24.79 31.38
C SER A 23 -9.70 23.69 31.61
N PHE A 24 -9.37 22.63 32.36
CA PHE A 24 -10.31 21.53 32.65
C PHE A 24 -11.06 21.67 33.98
N LEU A 25 -10.84 22.73 34.76
CA LEU A 25 -11.48 22.93 36.07
C LEU A 25 -12.58 24.01 36.10
N THR A 26 -12.97 24.59 34.95
CA THR A 26 -14.05 25.61 34.89
C THR A 26 -15.32 25.18 34.17
N SER A 27 -15.60 23.88 34.07
CA SER A 27 -16.85 23.40 33.46
C SER A 27 -17.59 22.39 34.33
N CYS A 28 -17.81 22.75 35.59
CA CYS A 28 -18.81 22.14 36.46
C CYS A 28 -19.37 23.20 37.42
N ASN A 29 -20.63 23.62 37.20
CA ASN A 29 -21.67 24.09 38.14
C ASN A 29 -22.64 25.02 37.36
N PHE A 30 -23.89 24.68 37.05
CA PHE A 30 -25.09 24.27 37.83
C PHE A 30 -26.09 25.44 38.04
N HIS A 31 -27.39 25.08 37.97
CA HIS A 31 -28.66 25.81 38.21
C HIS A 31 -29.48 26.14 36.94
N GLY A 32 -30.77 25.79 36.81
CA GLY A 32 -31.73 25.13 37.70
C GLY A 32 -33.16 25.68 37.50
N GLY A 33 -34.17 24.79 37.52
CA GLY A 33 -35.62 25.07 37.70
C GLY A 33 -36.40 25.41 36.42
N GLN A 34 -37.63 24.92 36.15
CA GLN A 34 -38.69 24.36 37.00
C GLN A 34 -39.60 23.40 36.20
N SER A 35 -40.20 22.46 36.93
CA SER A 35 -41.30 21.58 36.54
C SER A 35 -42.62 22.33 36.27
N GLN A 36 -43.49 21.76 35.42
CA GLN A 36 -44.91 21.58 35.75
C GLN A 36 -45.49 20.30 35.11
N LYS A 37 -46.31 19.62 35.93
CA LYS A 37 -47.12 18.43 35.68
C LYS A 37 -48.26 18.68 34.69
N GLY A 38 -48.72 17.64 34.02
CA GLY A 38 -50.07 17.53 33.45
C GLY A 38 -50.39 16.09 33.07
N GLU A 39 -51.36 15.50 33.77
CA GLU A 39 -51.85 14.12 33.70
C GLU A 39 -52.61 13.79 32.39
N GLY A 40 -52.70 12.49 32.05
CA GLY A 40 -53.73 11.96 31.16
C GLY A 40 -53.34 10.73 30.34
N GLU A 41 -53.46 9.54 30.93
CA GLU A 41 -53.74 8.28 30.21
C GLU A 41 -55.28 8.07 30.18
N PRO A 42 -55.85 7.07 29.47
CA PRO A 42 -55.36 6.31 28.31
C PRO A 42 -56.47 6.23 27.20
N VAL A 43 -56.26 5.42 26.15
CA VAL A 43 -57.25 4.42 25.64
C VAL A 43 -56.75 3.79 24.31
N ASN A 44 -56.60 2.46 24.37
CA ASN A 44 -56.84 1.38 23.38
C ASN A 44 -57.49 1.80 22.04
N ASN A 45 -57.27 1.15 20.89
CA ASN A 45 -57.25 -0.30 20.64
C ASN A 45 -56.95 -0.55 19.14
N SER A 46 -56.38 -1.74 18.84
CA SER A 46 -56.62 -2.56 17.63
C SER A 46 -56.20 -1.97 16.25
N ASP A 47 -55.61 -2.69 15.30
CA ASP A 47 -55.82 -4.06 14.86
C ASP A 47 -54.61 -4.57 14.03
N LYS A 48 -54.31 -5.87 14.23
CA LYS A 48 -53.92 -6.96 13.28
C LYS A 48 -52.86 -6.69 12.18
N ASN A 49 -51.72 -7.42 12.17
CA ASN A 49 -51.51 -8.79 11.63
C ASN A 49 -51.90 -8.96 10.14
N GLN A 50 -51.23 -9.67 9.24
CA GLN A 50 -49.96 -10.41 9.14
C GLN A 50 -49.99 -11.02 7.70
N ALA A 51 -48.80 -11.29 7.12
CA ALA A 51 -48.49 -12.40 6.17
C ALA A 51 -49.21 -12.40 4.80
N GLU A 52 -48.76 -12.96 3.68
CA GLU A 52 -47.62 -13.78 3.19
C GLU A 52 -47.80 -13.80 1.63
N ASP A 53 -46.76 -13.65 0.82
CA ASP A 53 -46.03 -14.72 0.09
C ASP A 53 -46.42 -14.87 -1.40
N SER A 54 -45.42 -15.33 -2.16
CA SER A 54 -45.43 -16.06 -3.44
C SER A 54 -45.32 -15.31 -4.79
N ASP A 55 -44.13 -15.51 -5.37
CA ASP A 55 -43.86 -16.13 -6.68
C ASP A 55 -43.29 -15.33 -7.87
N LYS A 56 -42.28 -15.97 -8.49
CA LYS A 56 -41.40 -15.59 -9.61
C LYS A 56 -41.93 -16.16 -10.94
N PRO A 57 -41.50 -15.67 -12.14
CA PRO A 57 -40.28 -16.17 -12.82
C PRO A 57 -39.51 -15.08 -13.63
N VAL A 58 -38.16 -15.04 -13.69
CA VAL A 58 -37.19 -15.69 -14.62
C VAL A 58 -37.50 -15.58 -16.12
N GLU A 59 -36.63 -14.88 -16.86
CA GLU A 59 -36.43 -15.05 -18.31
C GLU A 59 -34.93 -14.95 -18.67
N GLN A 60 -34.50 -15.74 -19.67
CA GLN A 60 -33.14 -16.12 -20.07
C GLN A 60 -32.89 -15.77 -21.56
N GLY A 61 -31.63 -15.51 -21.94
CA GLY A 61 -31.12 -15.58 -23.34
C GLY A 61 -30.40 -14.29 -23.78
N LYS A 62 -29.24 -14.29 -24.47
CA LYS A 62 -28.47 -15.30 -25.22
C LYS A 62 -26.97 -14.91 -25.27
N GLU A 63 -26.10 -15.93 -25.27
CA GLU A 63 -24.73 -15.88 -25.79
C GLU A 63 -24.75 -16.05 -27.32
N ASP A 64 -23.86 -15.36 -28.03
CA ASP A 64 -23.45 -15.69 -29.40
C ASP A 64 -21.93 -15.95 -29.41
N THR A 65 -21.55 -17.15 -29.82
CA THR A 65 -20.18 -17.57 -30.16
C THR A 65 -20.16 -17.99 -31.62
N SER A 66 -19.26 -17.42 -32.40
CA SER A 66 -18.80 -17.91 -33.72
C SER A 66 -17.55 -17.10 -34.08
N GLY A 67 -16.43 -17.60 -34.56
CA GLY A 67 -16.04 -18.92 -35.04
C GLY A 67 -14.58 -18.83 -35.52
N SER A 68 -13.88 -19.94 -35.45
CA SER A 68 -12.47 -20.16 -35.79
C SER A 68 -12.14 -19.93 -37.27
N VAL A 69 -10.91 -19.50 -37.60
CA VAL A 69 -10.13 -20.03 -38.74
C VAL A 69 -8.62 -20.05 -38.39
N ILE A 70 -8.01 -21.23 -38.57
CA ILE A 70 -6.57 -21.55 -38.60
C ILE A 70 -6.07 -21.50 -40.06
N LEU A 71 -4.79 -21.15 -40.27
CA LEU A 71 -3.80 -21.72 -41.23
C LEU A 71 -2.64 -20.70 -41.38
N ASP A 72 -1.47 -20.94 -40.78
CA ASP A 72 -0.31 -21.72 -41.26
C ASP A 72 0.54 -21.07 -42.37
N GLU A 73 1.79 -20.80 -41.96
CA GLU A 73 3.07 -21.16 -42.60
C GLU A 73 3.38 -20.67 -44.03
N ILE A 74 4.40 -19.81 -44.18
CA ILE A 74 5.50 -19.96 -45.17
C ILE A 74 6.81 -19.39 -44.59
N ALA A 75 7.85 -20.22 -44.65
CA ALA A 75 9.25 -19.99 -44.29
C ALA A 75 10.11 -19.34 -45.41
N LYS A 76 11.39 -19.09 -45.06
CA LYS A 76 12.62 -18.84 -45.86
C LYS A 76 13.15 -17.40 -45.77
N GLU A 77 14.27 -17.20 -45.05
CA GLU A 77 15.67 -17.30 -45.53
C GLU A 77 15.99 -16.29 -46.64
N ASP A 78 16.86 -15.32 -46.34
CA ASP A 78 18.14 -15.14 -47.03
C ASP A 78 18.91 -13.93 -46.46
N THR A 79 20.13 -14.19 -45.97
CA THR A 79 21.27 -13.25 -46.06
C THR A 79 22.16 -13.83 -47.16
N PRO A 80 22.76 -13.03 -48.07
CA PRO A 80 24.10 -12.50 -47.75
C PRO A 80 24.46 -11.19 -48.50
N ASN A 81 25.44 -10.43 -47.99
CA ASN A 81 26.82 -10.43 -48.48
C ASN A 81 27.60 -9.13 -48.15
N GLU A 82 28.90 -9.32 -47.97
CA GLU A 82 29.94 -8.38 -47.53
C GLU A 82 30.48 -7.41 -48.61
N GLN A 83 31.42 -6.55 -48.13
CA GLN A 83 32.53 -5.84 -48.80
C GLN A 83 32.30 -4.37 -49.17
N GLY A 84 33.20 -3.40 -48.89
CA GLY A 84 34.59 -3.44 -48.41
C GLY A 84 34.93 -2.16 -47.62
N GLU A 85 35.80 -2.24 -46.62
CA GLU A 85 37.24 -1.94 -46.67
C GLU A 85 37.61 -0.53 -47.17
N THR A 86 38.15 0.27 -46.24
CA THR A 86 39.45 0.94 -46.48
C THR A 86 40.15 1.15 -45.14
N ALA A 87 41.27 0.44 -44.99
CA ALA A 87 42.24 0.62 -43.94
C ALA A 87 43.44 1.41 -44.47
N THR A 88 44.01 2.27 -43.63
CA THR A 88 45.45 2.63 -43.55
C THR A 88 45.66 2.97 -42.05
N GLY A 89 46.38 2.20 -41.23
CA GLY A 89 47.82 1.85 -41.27
C GLY A 89 48.63 3.07 -40.77
N LYS A 90 49.42 3.07 -39.69
CA LYS A 90 50.30 2.01 -39.14
C LYS A 90 50.98 2.46 -37.82
N ASP A 91 51.32 1.46 -36.99
CA ASP A 91 52.56 1.28 -36.20
C ASP A 91 52.86 2.25 -35.00
N SER A 92 53.38 1.86 -33.82
CA SER A 92 54.07 0.63 -33.36
C SER A 92 54.18 0.57 -31.81
N LYS A 93 54.24 -0.66 -31.27
CA LYS A 93 54.91 -1.21 -30.05
C LYS A 93 55.49 -0.25 -28.98
N ASN A 94 55.22 -0.51 -27.69
CA ASN A 94 56.15 -1.28 -26.81
C ASN A 94 55.59 -1.64 -25.40
N LYS A 95 56.29 -2.61 -24.79
CA LYS A 95 56.12 -3.38 -23.54
C LYS A 95 55.79 -2.64 -22.22
N ASP A 96 54.85 -3.25 -21.49
CA ASP A 96 54.98 -3.86 -20.14
C ASP A 96 55.80 -3.13 -19.04
N SER A 97 55.10 -2.59 -18.03
CA SER A 97 55.56 -2.63 -16.63
C SER A 97 54.43 -2.28 -15.65
N LYS A 98 54.17 -3.23 -14.74
CA LYS A 98 53.30 -3.14 -13.56
C LYS A 98 53.47 -1.84 -12.76
N THR A 99 52.35 -1.17 -12.49
CA THR A 99 52.13 -0.49 -11.21
C THR A 99 50.66 -0.63 -10.84
N LYS A 100 50.34 -1.35 -9.76
CA LYS A 100 49.00 -1.35 -9.16
C LYS A 100 48.84 -0.08 -8.33
N PRO A 101 47.76 0.70 -8.52
CA PRO A 101 47.10 1.38 -7.43
C PRO A 101 45.75 0.69 -7.21
N THR A 102 45.58 0.13 -6.02
CA THR A 102 44.29 -0.30 -5.49
C THR A 102 43.39 0.92 -5.34
N ASN A 103 42.64 1.22 -6.40
CA ASN A 103 41.49 2.11 -6.31
C ASN A 103 40.36 1.31 -5.66
N TYR A 104 40.16 1.53 -4.37
CA TYR A 104 38.84 1.36 -3.77
C TYR A 104 37.92 2.27 -4.58
N ALA A 105 37.13 1.67 -5.47
CA ALA A 105 36.07 2.37 -6.17
C ALA A 105 35.13 2.96 -5.11
N LYS A 106 35.33 4.25 -4.83
CA LYS A 106 34.42 5.08 -4.07
C LYS A 106 33.06 4.83 -4.70
N LYS A 107 32.10 4.24 -3.95
CA LYS A 107 30.71 4.14 -4.38
C LYS A 107 30.30 5.54 -4.82
N VAL A 108 30.27 5.76 -6.12
CA VAL A 108 29.85 7.03 -6.68
C VAL A 108 28.37 7.04 -6.44
N ASN A 109 27.89 7.99 -5.62
CA ASN A 109 26.47 8.16 -5.40
C ASN A 109 25.85 8.38 -6.79
N PRO A 110 24.95 7.51 -7.27
CA PRO A 110 24.42 7.60 -8.65
C PRO A 110 23.77 8.96 -8.93
N PHE A 111 23.38 9.65 -7.87
CA PHE A 111 22.77 10.97 -7.88
C PHE A 111 23.71 12.15 -8.18
N ALA A 112 25.03 12.00 -8.05
CA ALA A 112 25.95 13.13 -8.18
C ALA A 112 26.20 13.58 -9.64
N SER A 113 25.86 12.75 -10.63
CA SER A 113 26.14 13.04 -12.06
C SER A 113 24.93 13.54 -12.86
N TRP A 114 23.76 13.68 -12.23
CA TRP A 114 22.51 14.03 -12.92
C TRP A 114 21.92 15.34 -12.38
N GLY A 115 22.66 16.43 -12.63
CA GLY A 115 22.15 17.79 -12.80
C GLY A 115 21.47 18.45 -11.60
N ASN A 116 22.23 19.30 -10.89
CA ASN A 116 21.73 20.51 -10.22
C ASN A 116 21.03 21.45 -11.25
N ASN A 117 19.86 21.06 -11.77
CA ASN A 117 19.03 21.92 -12.59
C ASN A 117 17.86 22.42 -11.73
N GLU A 118 17.71 23.73 -11.63
CA GLU A 118 16.69 24.42 -10.83
C GLU A 118 15.29 23.83 -11.08
N ALA A 119 14.97 23.50 -12.33
CA ALA A 119 13.71 22.86 -12.69
C ALA A 119 13.52 21.49 -12.00
N MET A 120 14.55 20.64 -11.98
CA MET A 120 14.48 19.32 -11.32
C MET A 120 14.31 19.46 -9.80
N ASN A 121 15.00 20.43 -9.20
CA ASN A 121 14.86 20.75 -7.78
C ASN A 121 13.43 21.22 -7.43
N GLN A 122 12.78 21.97 -8.31
CA GLN A 122 11.38 22.35 -8.14
C GLN A 122 10.46 21.12 -8.14
N TYR A 123 10.68 20.13 -9.01
CA TYR A 123 9.89 18.88 -9.00
C TYR A 123 10.07 18.10 -7.70
N TRP A 124 11.30 17.99 -7.19
CA TRP A 124 11.56 17.37 -5.89
C TRP A 124 10.87 18.09 -4.74
N THR A 125 10.89 19.42 -4.74
CA THR A 125 10.19 20.25 -3.75
C THR A 125 8.68 20.04 -3.81
N LYS A 126 8.09 20.03 -5.02
CA LYS A 126 6.66 19.76 -5.20
C LYS A 126 6.26 18.38 -4.68
N LEU A 127 6.99 17.33 -5.06
CA LEU A 127 6.77 15.97 -4.55
C LEU A 127 6.83 15.91 -3.02
N ARG A 128 7.87 16.50 -2.43
CA ARG A 128 8.04 16.55 -0.98
C ARG A 128 6.87 17.27 -0.30
N ASN A 129 6.45 18.43 -0.81
CA ASN A 129 5.35 19.19 -0.22
C ASN A 129 4.05 18.39 -0.24
N VAL A 130 3.74 17.73 -1.36
CA VAL A 130 2.59 16.82 -1.45
C VAL A 130 2.72 15.67 -0.45
N ALA A 131 3.91 15.06 -0.32
CA ALA A 131 4.14 13.98 0.63
C ALA A 131 3.95 14.44 2.08
N GLN A 132 4.39 15.65 2.43
CA GLN A 132 4.22 16.23 3.76
C GLN A 132 2.74 16.49 4.07
N SER A 133 1.99 17.10 3.15
CA SER A 133 0.55 17.31 3.30
C SER A 133 -0.22 15.98 3.41
N ALA A 134 0.10 15.02 2.55
CA ALA A 134 -0.51 13.69 2.60
C ALA A 134 -0.16 12.93 3.89
N SER A 135 1.07 13.05 4.39
CA SER A 135 1.49 12.45 5.66
C SER A 135 0.80 13.08 6.86
N ALA A 136 0.67 14.41 6.88
CA ALA A 136 -0.08 15.11 7.94
C ALA A 136 -1.55 14.69 7.94
N TYR A 137 -2.16 14.60 6.75
CA TYR A 137 -3.53 14.10 6.60
C TYR A 137 -3.66 12.65 7.08
N TYR A 138 -2.73 11.78 6.69
CA TYR A 138 -2.71 10.39 7.14
C TYR A 138 -2.61 10.29 8.66
N MET A 139 -1.67 10.99 9.29
CA MET A 139 -1.49 10.96 10.75
C MET A 139 -2.69 11.53 11.52
N GLY A 140 -3.39 12.53 10.96
CA GLY A 140 -4.55 13.16 11.60
C GLY A 140 -5.85 12.37 11.43
N TYR A 141 -6.00 11.63 10.34
CA TYR A 141 -7.31 11.11 9.92
C TYR A 141 -7.33 9.63 9.53
N ALA A 142 -6.22 8.88 9.57
CA ALA A 142 -6.16 7.49 9.09
C ALA A 142 -7.35 6.61 9.53
N GLU A 143 -7.64 6.57 10.83
CA GLU A 143 -8.74 5.75 11.36
C GLU A 143 -10.12 6.34 11.04
N GLN A 144 -10.29 7.65 11.23
CA GLN A 144 -11.58 8.33 10.99
C GLN A 144 -12.00 8.27 9.53
N ALA A 145 -11.05 8.42 8.60
CA ALA A 145 -11.28 8.36 7.16
C ALA A 145 -11.26 6.93 6.59
N GLY A 146 -10.74 5.97 7.38
CA GLY A 146 -10.47 4.61 6.89
C GLY A 146 -9.46 4.62 5.75
N LEU A 147 -8.34 5.32 5.92
CA LEU A 147 -7.29 5.41 4.91
C LEU A 147 -6.55 4.08 4.80
N LEU A 148 -6.47 3.57 3.59
CA LEU A 148 -5.82 2.29 3.29
C LEU A 148 -5.07 2.35 1.96
N SER A 149 -4.20 1.37 1.74
CA SER A 149 -3.52 1.18 0.46
C SER A 149 -4.39 0.38 -0.48
N LYS A 150 -4.72 0.95 -1.64
CA LYS A 150 -5.46 0.27 -2.71
C LYS A 150 -4.67 0.39 -4.02
N GLY A 151 -4.08 -0.71 -4.48
CA GLY A 151 -3.16 -0.67 -5.62
C GLY A 151 -1.93 0.20 -5.38
N GLY A 152 -1.50 0.31 -4.11
CA GLY A 152 -0.35 1.12 -3.67
C GLY A 152 -0.66 2.59 -3.48
N LYS A 153 -1.79 3.08 -4.00
CA LYS A 153 -2.26 4.45 -3.83
C LYS A 153 -3.04 4.61 -2.53
N MET A 154 -2.97 5.79 -1.93
CA MET A 154 -3.76 6.11 -0.75
C MET A 154 -5.24 6.23 -1.13
N TYR A 155 -6.10 5.52 -0.40
CA TYR A 155 -7.54 5.44 -0.69
C TYR A 155 -8.36 5.73 0.56
N HIS A 156 -9.37 6.58 0.42
CA HIS A 156 -10.29 6.94 1.47
C HIS A 156 -11.53 6.03 1.39
N SER A 157 -11.53 4.96 2.20
CA SER A 157 -12.53 3.90 2.07
C SER A 157 -13.96 4.34 2.33
N LYS A 158 -14.17 5.33 3.21
CA LYS A 158 -15.53 5.80 3.56
C LYS A 158 -16.19 6.66 2.49
N SER A 159 -15.40 7.37 1.68
CA SER A 159 -15.91 8.20 0.58
C SER A 159 -15.75 7.54 -0.79
N GLY A 160 -14.96 6.48 -0.87
CA GLY A 160 -14.80 5.71 -2.09
C GLY A 160 -13.84 6.31 -3.11
N GLU A 161 -12.95 7.22 -2.71
CA GLU A 161 -12.07 7.97 -3.62
C GLU A 161 -10.58 7.82 -3.27
N TYR A 162 -9.72 8.01 -4.28
CA TYR A 162 -8.27 8.08 -4.06
C TYR A 162 -7.89 9.44 -3.50
N VAL A 163 -6.98 9.44 -2.52
CA VAL A 163 -6.39 10.67 -2.01
C VAL A 163 -5.34 11.14 -3.00
N GLY A 164 -5.69 12.13 -3.83
CA GLY A 164 -4.77 12.82 -4.74
C GLY A 164 -4.58 14.28 -4.36
N ILE A 165 -3.87 15.03 -5.19
CA ILE A 165 -3.62 16.47 -4.97
C ILE A 165 -4.92 17.27 -4.82
N GLN A 166 -5.88 17.07 -5.72
CA GLN A 166 -7.18 17.75 -5.65
C GLN A 166 -7.91 17.46 -4.33
N TYR A 167 -7.84 16.21 -3.87
CA TYR A 167 -8.40 15.81 -2.58
C TYR A 167 -7.71 16.53 -1.42
N LEU A 168 -6.39 16.60 -1.43
CA LEU A 168 -5.60 17.25 -0.38
C LEU A 168 -5.81 18.77 -0.36
N CYS A 169 -5.96 19.43 -1.51
CA CYS A 169 -6.32 20.85 -1.56
C CYS A 169 -7.70 21.10 -0.92
N LYS A 170 -8.68 20.26 -1.22
CA LYS A 170 -10.05 20.41 -0.71
C LYS A 170 -10.18 20.07 0.78
N ASN A 171 -9.50 19.02 1.24
CA ASN A 171 -9.77 18.40 2.54
C ASN A 171 -8.62 18.48 3.54
N ALA A 172 -7.39 18.81 3.09
CA ALA A 172 -6.19 18.81 3.93
C ALA A 172 -5.46 20.16 3.97
N GLY A 173 -6.04 21.21 3.39
CA GLY A 173 -5.46 22.57 3.40
C GLY A 173 -4.16 22.70 2.61
N MET A 174 -3.93 21.82 1.63
CA MET A 174 -2.75 21.91 0.76
C MET A 174 -2.86 23.09 -0.21
N ASP A 175 -1.73 23.75 -0.48
CA ASP A 175 -1.67 24.90 -1.39
C ASP A 175 -2.23 24.56 -2.79
N ILE A 176 -3.18 25.37 -3.25
CA ILE A 176 -3.83 25.24 -4.56
C ILE A 176 -2.86 25.46 -5.72
N GLN A 177 -1.69 26.07 -5.49
CA GLN A 177 -0.65 26.23 -6.51
C GLN A 177 -0.12 24.89 -7.05
N LEU A 178 -0.35 23.79 -6.33
CA LEU A 178 0.04 22.44 -6.75
C LEU A 178 -1.07 21.67 -7.48
N ILE A 179 -2.26 22.25 -7.68
CA ILE A 179 -3.44 21.55 -8.20
C ILE A 179 -3.21 20.88 -9.56
N ASP A 180 -2.39 21.49 -10.43
CA ASP A 180 -2.08 21.01 -11.78
C ASP A 180 -0.86 20.07 -11.82
N PHE A 181 -0.22 19.82 -10.68
CA PHE A 181 0.91 18.91 -10.62
C PHE A 181 0.43 17.46 -10.73
N SER A 182 0.91 16.71 -11.72
CA SER A 182 0.56 15.30 -11.88
C SER A 182 1.43 14.44 -10.96
N CYS A 183 0.83 13.92 -9.89
CA CYS A 183 1.51 13.10 -8.90
C CYS A 183 0.56 12.07 -8.29
N ASP A 184 1.05 10.86 -8.10
CA ASP A 184 0.40 9.84 -7.30
C ASP A 184 0.77 10.02 -5.83
N VAL A 185 -0.22 9.88 -4.95
CA VAL A 185 -0.01 9.77 -3.50
C VAL A 185 -0.14 8.31 -3.12
N LEU A 186 0.95 7.77 -2.57
CA LEU A 186 1.10 6.37 -2.26
C LEU A 186 1.01 6.13 -0.75
N LEU A 187 0.52 4.95 -0.39
CA LEU A 187 0.54 4.45 0.97
C LEU A 187 1.12 3.03 0.90
N ILE A 188 2.42 2.90 1.14
CA ILE A 188 3.19 1.68 0.91
C ILE A 188 4.24 1.49 2.00
N LYS A 189 4.81 0.29 2.07
CA LYS A 189 5.96 -0.01 2.91
C LYS A 189 7.25 0.40 2.19
N GLY A 190 8.03 1.28 2.82
CA GLY A 190 9.27 1.78 2.23
C GLY A 190 10.32 0.70 1.98
N SER A 191 10.27 -0.44 2.69
CA SER A 191 11.12 -1.61 2.40
C SER A 191 10.86 -2.18 1.01
N ASP A 192 9.61 -2.14 0.55
CA ASP A 192 9.24 -2.73 -0.73
C ASP A 192 9.74 -1.84 -1.87
N LEU A 193 9.66 -0.51 -1.69
CA LEU A 193 10.31 0.45 -2.58
C LEU A 193 11.84 0.30 -2.56
N ALA A 194 12.45 0.10 -1.39
CA ALA A 194 13.89 -0.05 -1.25
C ALA A 194 14.48 -1.29 -1.94
N ALA A 195 13.63 -2.24 -2.35
CA ALA A 195 14.06 -3.43 -3.09
C ALA A 195 14.41 -3.14 -4.55
N PHE A 196 13.94 -2.02 -5.11
CA PHE A 196 14.16 -1.66 -6.52
C PHE A 196 15.42 -0.83 -6.71
N SER A 197 16.08 -1.02 -7.86
CA SER A 197 17.29 -0.27 -8.22
C SER A 197 16.97 1.21 -8.40
N GLY A 198 17.81 2.09 -7.84
CA GLY A 198 17.63 3.54 -7.92
C GLY A 198 16.77 4.14 -6.80
N ALA A 199 16.17 3.31 -5.93
CA ALA A 199 15.55 3.76 -4.70
C ALA A 199 16.58 3.92 -3.57
N GLU A 200 16.55 5.05 -2.88
CA GLU A 200 17.42 5.41 -1.75
C GLU A 200 16.56 5.70 -0.51
N VAL A 201 15.76 4.72 -0.08
CA VAL A 201 14.84 4.89 1.06
C VAL A 201 15.63 4.89 2.38
N PRO A 202 15.61 5.99 3.16
CA PRO A 202 16.31 6.06 4.43
C PRO A 202 15.70 5.07 5.44
N SER A 203 16.50 4.59 6.38
CA SER A 203 16.07 3.56 7.35
C SER A 203 14.79 3.96 8.11
N GLY A 204 14.67 5.23 8.51
CA GLY A 204 13.49 5.77 9.19
C GLY A 204 12.22 5.79 8.34
N ALA A 205 12.33 5.69 7.02
CA ALA A 205 11.19 5.67 6.09
C ALA A 205 10.90 4.26 5.53
N ARG A 206 11.56 3.19 6.00
CA ARG A 206 11.33 1.83 5.50
C ARG A 206 10.03 1.19 6.00
N GLY A 207 9.37 1.79 6.98
CA GLY A 207 8.07 1.35 7.49
C GLY A 207 6.93 1.58 6.50
N PHE A 208 5.71 1.22 6.90
CA PHE A 208 4.49 1.57 6.18
C PHE A 208 4.21 3.07 6.32
N GLY A 209 4.06 3.78 5.21
CA GLY A 209 3.94 5.23 5.24
C GLY A 209 3.64 5.85 3.88
N VAL A 210 3.63 7.18 3.88
CA VAL A 210 3.24 7.99 2.73
C VAL A 210 4.44 8.26 1.82
N PHE A 211 4.23 8.07 0.52
CA PHE A 211 5.17 8.45 -0.52
C PHE A 211 4.45 9.18 -1.64
N THR A 212 5.20 9.86 -2.48
CA THR A 212 4.70 10.49 -3.70
C THR A 212 5.50 10.01 -4.89
N ALA A 213 4.84 9.91 -6.04
CA ALA A 213 5.46 9.50 -7.28
C ALA A 213 4.99 10.38 -8.44
N ALA A 214 5.93 10.87 -9.25
CA ALA A 214 5.63 11.58 -10.49
C ALA A 214 6.59 11.16 -11.59
N ARG A 215 6.11 11.19 -12.83
CA ARG A 215 6.98 10.96 -13.99
C ARG A 215 8.02 12.07 -14.08
N GLN A 216 9.26 11.68 -14.36
CA GLN A 216 10.32 12.63 -14.64
C GLN A 216 9.94 13.51 -15.85
N PRO A 217 10.10 14.85 -15.79
CA PRO A 217 9.60 15.75 -16.83
C PRO A 217 10.18 15.50 -18.23
N SER A 218 11.44 15.10 -18.28
CA SER A 218 12.20 14.90 -19.52
C SER A 218 12.76 13.47 -19.64
N GLY A 219 12.20 12.51 -18.91
CA GLY A 219 12.71 11.14 -18.86
C GLY A 219 11.63 10.09 -18.67
N SER A 220 12.05 8.82 -18.66
CA SER A 220 11.18 7.64 -18.52
C SER A 220 11.22 7.01 -17.12
N LYS A 221 11.68 7.78 -16.13
CA LYS A 221 11.78 7.32 -14.74
C LYS A 221 10.66 7.92 -13.90
N ILE A 222 10.35 7.24 -12.81
CA ILE A 222 9.43 7.71 -11.78
C ILE A 222 10.26 8.27 -10.63
N MET A 223 10.07 9.56 -10.36
CA MET A 223 10.66 10.28 -9.22
C MET A 223 9.82 10.02 -7.99
N MET A 224 10.45 9.64 -6.88
CA MET A 224 9.74 9.31 -5.64
C MET A 224 10.25 10.10 -4.45
N SER A 225 9.34 10.61 -3.63
CA SER A 225 9.67 11.34 -2.39
C SER A 225 8.89 10.81 -1.20
N SER A 226 9.56 10.81 -0.05
CA SER A 226 8.93 10.74 1.27
C SER A 226 8.70 12.15 1.83
N PRO A 227 8.01 12.31 2.97
CA PRO A 227 7.89 13.60 3.67
C PRO A 227 9.24 14.19 4.10
N GLU A 228 10.24 13.32 4.32
CA GLU A 228 11.58 13.69 4.77
C GLU A 228 12.51 14.12 3.61
N GLY A 229 12.14 13.78 2.38
CA GLY A 229 12.88 14.14 1.19
C GLY A 229 12.82 13.08 0.09
N SER A 230 13.60 13.33 -0.97
CA SER A 230 13.74 12.43 -2.12
C SER A 230 14.17 11.03 -1.67
N VAL A 231 13.56 10.02 -2.27
CA VAL A 231 13.89 8.60 -2.07
C VAL A 231 14.37 7.93 -3.37
N GLY A 232 14.77 8.73 -4.36
CA GLY A 232 15.36 8.25 -5.59
C GLY A 232 14.37 8.14 -6.77
N MET A 233 14.85 7.51 -7.85
CA MET A 233 14.09 7.33 -9.08
C MET A 233 14.18 5.89 -9.55
N ILE A 234 13.04 5.29 -9.88
CA ILE A 234 12.94 3.91 -10.39
C ILE A 234 12.44 3.90 -11.83
N SER A 235 12.55 2.77 -12.54
CA SER A 235 11.96 2.64 -13.88
C SER A 235 10.43 2.60 -13.81
N GLU A 236 9.77 2.82 -14.95
CA GLU A 236 8.30 2.68 -15.05
C GLU A 236 7.84 1.23 -14.89
N GLU A 237 8.68 0.27 -15.30
CA GLU A 237 8.48 -1.16 -15.09
C GLU A 237 8.50 -1.49 -13.59
N ASP A 238 9.55 -1.06 -12.88
CA ASP A 238 9.70 -1.26 -11.44
C ASP A 238 8.54 -0.62 -10.67
N TYR A 239 8.10 0.58 -11.09
CA TYR A 239 6.96 1.25 -10.47
C TYR A 239 5.66 0.44 -10.64
N ARG A 240 5.41 -0.12 -11.83
CA ARG A 240 4.25 -0.99 -12.06
C ARG A 240 4.33 -2.26 -11.23
N GLU A 241 5.51 -2.87 -11.12
CA GLU A 241 5.73 -4.06 -10.31
C GLU A 241 5.50 -3.77 -8.81
N LEU A 242 6.03 -2.65 -8.30
CA LEU A 242 5.79 -2.18 -6.95
C LEU A 242 4.28 -2.08 -6.68
N LEU A 243 3.52 -1.36 -7.51
CA LEU A 243 2.08 -1.18 -7.31
C LEU A 243 1.30 -2.51 -7.43
N LYS A 244 1.75 -3.43 -8.28
CA LYS A 244 1.14 -4.76 -8.42
C LYS A 244 1.19 -5.55 -7.12
N GLY A 245 2.26 -5.39 -6.31
CA GLY A 245 2.35 -5.98 -4.97
C GLY A 245 1.22 -5.59 -4.02
N TYR A 246 0.65 -4.39 -4.24
CA TYR A 246 -0.45 -3.80 -3.48
C TYR A 246 -1.82 -3.91 -4.17
N SER A 247 -1.90 -4.64 -5.29
CA SER A 247 -3.20 -4.97 -5.88
C SER A 247 -4.05 -5.70 -4.84
N GLN A 248 -5.36 -5.48 -4.88
CA GLN A 248 -6.34 -6.26 -4.11
C GLN A 248 -7.08 -7.26 -5.00
N GLN A 249 -6.70 -7.36 -6.28
CA GLN A 249 -7.32 -8.26 -7.25
C GLN A 249 -6.64 -9.62 -7.15
N HIS A 250 -7.24 -10.53 -6.38
CA HIS A 250 -6.72 -11.87 -6.11
C HIS A 250 -7.70 -12.95 -6.57
N GLY A 251 -8.59 -12.60 -7.50
CA GLY A 251 -9.70 -13.46 -7.89
C GLY A 251 -10.85 -13.43 -6.88
N LYS A 252 -11.81 -14.33 -7.08
CA LYS A 252 -12.96 -14.48 -6.18
C LYS A 252 -12.57 -15.32 -4.98
N VAL A 253 -12.95 -14.87 -3.79
CA VAL A 253 -12.92 -15.70 -2.58
C VAL A 253 -13.97 -16.78 -2.74
N ASN A 254 -13.57 -18.04 -2.61
CA ASN A 254 -14.46 -19.20 -2.65
C ASN A 254 -14.12 -20.18 -1.54
N GLU A 255 -15.11 -20.97 -1.12
CA GLU A 255 -14.84 -22.12 -0.28
C GLU A 255 -14.18 -23.23 -1.13
N LEU A 256 -13.04 -23.75 -0.65
CA LEU A 256 -12.34 -24.83 -1.31
C LEU A 256 -13.07 -26.17 -1.07
N SER A 257 -13.26 -26.93 -2.14
CA SER A 257 -13.75 -28.30 -2.04
C SER A 257 -12.76 -29.18 -1.30
N SER A 258 -13.25 -30.00 -0.35
CA SER A 258 -12.44 -30.95 0.40
C SER A 258 -11.77 -32.03 -0.46
N ALA A 259 -12.31 -32.28 -1.65
CA ALA A 259 -11.73 -33.18 -2.65
C ALA A 259 -10.66 -32.50 -3.53
N GLY A 260 -10.49 -31.18 -3.42
CA GLY A 260 -9.58 -30.40 -4.26
C GLY A 260 -8.11 -30.52 -3.85
N GLY A 261 -7.21 -30.50 -4.83
CA GLY A 261 -5.76 -30.52 -4.58
C GLY A 261 -5.28 -29.34 -3.72
N GLU A 262 -5.82 -28.14 -3.93
CA GLU A 262 -5.45 -26.94 -3.16
C GLU A 262 -5.81 -27.07 -1.68
N TYR A 263 -6.99 -27.61 -1.39
CA TYR A 263 -7.46 -27.88 -0.04
C TYR A 263 -6.47 -28.79 0.69
N GLN A 264 -6.07 -29.90 0.05
CA GLN A 264 -5.09 -30.82 0.63
C GLN A 264 -3.69 -30.19 0.78
N ARG A 265 -3.27 -29.34 -0.16
CA ARG A 265 -1.97 -28.66 -0.11
C ARG A 265 -1.87 -27.74 1.11
N ILE A 266 -2.91 -26.95 1.38
CA ILE A 266 -2.99 -26.08 2.55
C ILE A 266 -2.99 -26.89 3.86
N LEU A 267 -3.78 -27.97 3.92
CA LEU A 267 -3.84 -28.80 5.13
C LEU A 267 -2.53 -29.54 5.40
N ASN A 268 -1.83 -30.01 4.37
CA ASN A 268 -0.52 -30.63 4.54
C ASN A 268 0.51 -29.66 5.12
N PHE A 269 0.50 -28.40 4.68
CA PHE A 269 1.31 -27.37 5.31
C PHE A 269 0.93 -27.18 6.79
N LEU A 270 -0.36 -27.04 7.10
CA LEU A 270 -0.82 -26.85 8.48
C LEU A 270 -0.50 -28.02 9.42
N ARG A 271 -0.52 -29.27 8.92
CA ARG A 271 -0.10 -30.45 9.68
C ARG A 271 1.37 -30.38 10.13
N VAL A 272 2.23 -29.85 9.27
CA VAL A 272 3.65 -29.67 9.58
C VAL A 272 3.85 -28.45 10.48
N TYR A 273 3.11 -27.37 10.22
CA TYR A 273 3.21 -26.12 10.98
C TYR A 273 2.69 -26.24 12.43
N ASP A 274 1.54 -26.90 12.62
CA ASP A 274 0.92 -27.10 13.93
C ASP A 274 0.94 -28.58 14.31
N GLY A 275 1.87 -28.95 15.18
CA GLY A 275 2.01 -30.33 15.67
C GLY A 275 0.79 -30.88 16.45
N ARG A 276 -0.25 -30.06 16.69
CA ARG A 276 -1.54 -30.51 17.26
C ARG A 276 -2.66 -30.56 16.22
N TYR A 277 -2.37 -30.47 14.93
CA TYR A 277 -3.37 -30.47 13.87
C TYR A 277 -4.39 -31.61 14.01
N ASP A 278 -3.93 -32.81 14.38
CA ASP A 278 -4.77 -34.01 14.50
C ASP A 278 -5.82 -33.94 15.63
N GLN A 279 -5.77 -32.91 16.49
CA GLN A 279 -6.77 -32.63 17.53
C GLN A 279 -7.94 -31.75 17.03
N TYR A 280 -7.98 -31.44 15.74
CA TYR A 280 -8.96 -30.54 15.16
C TYR A 280 -9.77 -31.20 14.03
N PHE A 281 -10.97 -30.68 13.81
CA PHE A 281 -11.75 -30.88 12.59
C PHE A 281 -11.65 -29.64 11.71
N VAL A 282 -11.50 -29.82 10.40
CA VAL A 282 -11.55 -28.71 9.44
C VAL A 282 -13.01 -28.35 9.20
N ARG A 283 -13.36 -27.09 9.44
CA ARG A 283 -14.71 -26.55 9.21
C ARG A 283 -14.90 -25.99 7.82
N GLY A 284 -13.84 -25.44 7.25
CA GLY A 284 -13.84 -24.88 5.91
C GLY A 284 -12.54 -24.16 5.62
N ILE A 285 -12.26 -23.98 4.34
CA ILE A 285 -11.14 -23.18 3.86
C ILE A 285 -11.70 -22.19 2.85
N MET A 286 -11.68 -20.91 3.20
CA MET A 286 -12.04 -19.83 2.28
C MET A 286 -10.75 -19.31 1.66
N ALA A 287 -10.62 -19.30 0.35
CA ALA A 287 -9.41 -18.86 -0.31
C ALA A 287 -9.68 -18.06 -1.58
N ASP A 288 -8.77 -17.15 -1.89
CA ASP A 288 -8.58 -16.56 -3.21
C ASP A 288 -7.19 -16.97 -3.76
N SER A 289 -6.67 -16.30 -4.79
CA SER A 289 -5.37 -16.64 -5.38
C SER A 289 -4.17 -16.29 -4.50
N LYS A 290 -4.34 -15.48 -3.45
CA LYS A 290 -3.25 -14.96 -2.60
C LYS A 290 -3.43 -15.29 -1.12
N TYR A 291 -4.65 -15.32 -0.60
CA TYR A 291 -4.92 -15.55 0.82
C TYR A 291 -5.85 -16.74 1.03
N ALA A 292 -5.66 -17.43 2.15
CA ALA A 292 -6.57 -18.47 2.61
C ALA A 292 -6.84 -18.31 4.10
N VAL A 293 -8.08 -18.56 4.50
CA VAL A 293 -8.50 -18.66 5.90
C VAL A 293 -8.97 -20.08 6.16
N VAL A 294 -8.24 -20.80 6.99
CA VAL A 294 -8.61 -22.15 7.43
C VAL A 294 -9.28 -22.04 8.78
N THR A 295 -10.54 -22.47 8.86
CA THR A 295 -11.27 -22.56 10.12
C THR A 295 -11.26 -24.00 10.61
N LEU A 296 -10.80 -24.19 11.84
CA LEU A 296 -10.70 -25.46 12.53
C LEU A 296 -11.57 -25.41 13.79
N SER A 297 -12.06 -26.57 14.25
CA SER A 297 -12.65 -26.70 15.58
C SER A 297 -11.99 -27.81 16.37
N SER A 298 -11.83 -27.63 17.69
CA SER A 298 -11.31 -28.69 18.54
C SER A 298 -12.21 -29.92 18.55
N GLN A 299 -11.62 -31.11 18.54
CA GLN A 299 -12.36 -32.37 18.71
C GLN A 299 -12.97 -32.49 20.12
N GLY A 300 -12.33 -31.93 21.15
CA GLY A 300 -12.83 -31.96 22.52
C GLY A 300 -13.95 -30.95 22.79
N ASN A 301 -14.02 -29.87 22.00
CA ASN A 301 -15.12 -28.92 22.03
C ASN A 301 -15.33 -28.31 20.63
N PRO A 302 -16.34 -28.78 19.88
CA PRO A 302 -16.61 -28.33 18.51
C PRO A 302 -16.94 -26.84 18.36
N LEU A 303 -17.30 -26.15 19.46
CA LEU A 303 -17.55 -24.70 19.49
C LEU A 303 -16.25 -23.89 19.63
N ASN A 304 -15.15 -24.51 20.03
CA ASN A 304 -13.87 -23.83 20.14
C ASN A 304 -13.21 -23.76 18.75
N LEU A 305 -13.31 -22.59 18.13
CA LEU A 305 -12.78 -22.33 16.79
C LEU A 305 -11.34 -21.80 16.84
N LYS A 306 -10.54 -22.26 15.89
CA LYS A 306 -9.19 -21.77 15.62
C LYS A 306 -9.10 -21.40 14.15
N GLN A 307 -8.51 -20.25 13.85
CA GLN A 307 -8.34 -19.78 12.48
C GLN A 307 -6.87 -19.59 12.16
N TYR A 308 -6.48 -20.01 10.97
CA TYR A 308 -5.20 -19.68 10.36
C TYR A 308 -5.44 -18.79 9.16
N ILE A 309 -4.70 -17.68 9.08
CA ILE A 309 -4.62 -16.84 7.89
C ILE A 309 -3.31 -17.22 7.20
N LEU A 310 -3.39 -17.55 5.91
CA LEU A 310 -2.26 -17.93 5.11
C LEU A 310 -2.10 -17.00 3.92
N VAL A 311 -0.86 -16.78 3.51
CA VAL A 311 -0.50 -16.10 2.27
C VAL A 311 0.15 -17.09 1.30
N ASN A 312 -0.21 -17.00 0.02
CA ASN A 312 0.41 -17.73 -1.07
C ASN A 312 1.53 -16.88 -1.66
N ASN A 313 2.76 -17.37 -1.51
CA ASN A 313 3.94 -16.81 -2.13
C ASN A 313 4.49 -17.81 -3.14
N ASN A 314 4.30 -17.55 -4.43
CA ASN A 314 4.77 -18.41 -5.52
C ASN A 314 4.35 -19.89 -5.38
N ASN A 315 3.08 -20.14 -5.09
CA ASN A 315 2.46 -21.45 -4.84
C ASN A 315 2.83 -22.12 -3.51
N PHE A 316 3.55 -21.42 -2.63
CA PHE A 316 3.81 -21.86 -1.26
C PHE A 316 2.91 -21.12 -0.28
N TRP A 317 2.22 -21.87 0.58
CA TRP A 317 1.38 -21.30 1.63
C TRP A 317 2.17 -21.15 2.92
N GLU A 318 2.04 -20.00 3.55
CA GLU A 318 2.69 -19.67 4.83
C GLU A 318 1.69 -19.00 5.77
N VAL A 319 1.78 -19.26 7.09
CA VAL A 319 0.96 -18.56 8.10
C VAL A 319 1.49 -17.14 8.30
N VAL A 320 0.59 -16.15 8.37
CA VAL A 320 0.88 -14.73 8.63
C VAL A 320 0.39 -14.24 9.98
#